data_AF-A0AAN8FET8-F1
#
_entry.id   AF-A0AAN8FET8-F1
#
_cell.length_a   1.000
_cell.length_b   1.000
_cell.length_c   1.000
_cell.angle_alpha   90.00
_cell.angle_beta   90.00
_cell.angle_gamma   90.00
#
_symmetry.space_group_name_H-M   'P 1'
#
loop_
_entity.id
_entity.type
_entity.pdbx_description
1 polymer ?
#
loop_
_entity_poly.entity_id
_entity_poly.type
_entity_poly.pdbx_seq_one_letter_code
_entity_poly.pdbx_strand_id
1 'polypeptide(L)'
;KAMIVDVDAHQGNGHERDFGNDERVFILDIYNPRIYPRDHKAAEGISRSVHVGSMTSDREYLRLLKKNLSASLAEFKCSLVLYNAGTDSLEGDPLGCLDLSEE
;
A
#
# COMPACT_ATOMS: atom_id res chain seq x y z
N LYS A 1 -0.59 12.88 14.46
CA LYS A 1 0.13 12.08 13.45
C LYS A 1 -0.76 10.94 13.02
N ALA A 2 -0.93 10.74 11.72
CA ALA A 2 -1.78 9.69 11.16
C ALA A 2 -0.96 8.80 10.22
N MET A 3 -1.30 7.51 10.14
CA MET A 3 -0.73 6.59 9.17
C MET A 3 -1.82 6.18 8.18
N ILE A 4 -1.52 6.21 6.89
CA ILE A 4 -2.32 5.58 5.85
C ILE A 4 -1.68 4.22 5.59
N VAL A 5 -2.50 3.17 5.66
CA VAL A 5 -2.16 1.81 5.23
C VAL A 5 -3.04 1.53 4.03
N ASP A 6 -2.46 1.59 2.84
CA ASP A 6 -3.14 1.27 1.60
C ASP A 6 -2.80 -0.16 1.16
N VAL A 7 -3.84 -0.95 0.87
CA VAL A 7 -3.76 -2.33 0.39
C VAL A 7 -4.55 -2.55 -0.90
N ASP A 8 -4.98 -1.47 -1.56
CA ASP A 8 -5.48 -1.50 -2.94
C ASP A 8 -4.41 -2.08 -3.88
N ALA A 9 -4.83 -2.76 -4.95
CA ALA A 9 -3.86 -3.31 -5.90
C ALA A 9 -3.06 -2.20 -6.61
N HIS A 10 -3.67 -1.02 -6.76
CA HIS A 10 -3.10 0.14 -7.41
C HIS A 10 -2.40 1.06 -6.39
N GLN A 11 -1.40 1.79 -6.88
CA GLN A 11 -0.73 2.83 -6.09
C GLN A 11 -1.73 3.92 -5.66
N GLY A 12 -1.69 4.31 -4.38
CA GLY A 12 -2.49 5.36 -3.75
C GLY A 12 -2.08 6.79 -4.13
N ASN A 13 -1.78 7.04 -5.40
CA ASN A 13 -1.10 8.25 -5.89
C ASN A 13 -1.77 9.59 -5.51
N GLY A 14 -3.09 9.59 -5.26
CA GLY A 14 -3.81 10.78 -4.79
C GLY A 14 -3.29 11.26 -3.42
N HIS A 15 -3.36 10.40 -2.40
CA HIS A 15 -2.96 10.80 -1.05
C HIS A 15 -1.43 10.92 -0.91
N GLU A 16 -0.66 10.23 -1.75
CA GLU A 16 0.78 10.46 -1.87
C GLU A 16 1.13 11.87 -2.38
N ARG A 17 0.40 12.38 -3.38
CA ARG A 17 0.56 13.77 -3.87
C ARG A 17 0.15 14.79 -2.82
N ASP A 18 -0.94 14.51 -2.11
CA ASP A 18 -1.49 15.43 -1.11
C ASP A 18 -0.61 15.52 0.13
N PHE A 19 -0.02 14.40 0.58
CA PHE A 19 0.63 14.30 1.89
C PHE A 19 2.10 13.89 1.87
N GLY A 20 2.71 13.61 0.71
CA GLY A 20 4.08 13.09 0.62
C GLY A 20 5.18 13.97 1.22
N ASN A 21 4.90 15.26 1.46
CA ASN A 21 5.81 16.20 2.12
C ASN A 21 5.34 16.61 3.53
N ASP A 22 4.31 15.97 4.08
CA ASP A 22 3.77 16.27 5.41
C ASP A 22 4.26 15.23 6.43
N GLU A 23 5.25 15.61 7.26
CA GLU A 23 5.82 14.75 8.31
C GLU A 23 4.82 14.29 9.39
N ARG A 24 3.58 14.81 9.36
CA ARG A 24 2.49 14.37 10.24
C ARG A 24 1.77 13.14 9.70
N VAL A 25 2.00 12.77 8.44
CA VAL A 25 1.40 11.62 7.74
C VAL A 25 2.50 10.61 7.40
N PHE A 26 2.23 9.33 7.65
CA PHE A 26 3.07 8.22 7.20
C PHE A 26 2.27 7.38 6.20
N ILE A 27 2.82 7.12 5.02
CA ILE A 27 2.15 6.34 3.98
C ILE A 27 2.86 4.99 3.86
N LEU A 28 2.16 3.93 4.23
CA LEU A 28 2.50 2.55 3.89
C LEU A 28 1.58 2.15 2.73
N ASP A 29 2.17 1.91 1.56
CA ASP A 29 1.45 1.48 0.36
C ASP A 29 2.03 0.15 -0.13
N ILE A 30 1.18 -0.85 -0.30
CA ILE A 30 1.53 -2.16 -0.87
C ILE A 30 0.72 -2.41 -2.15
N TYR A 31 1.37 -2.24 -3.29
CA TYR A 31 0.70 -2.24 -4.59
C TYR A 31 1.49 -2.97 -5.67
N ASN A 32 0.81 -3.29 -6.76
CA ASN A 32 1.43 -3.82 -7.97
C ASN A 32 1.96 -2.66 -8.84
N PRO A 33 3.28 -2.45 -8.97
CA PRO A 33 3.81 -1.30 -9.71
C PRO A 33 3.66 -1.43 -11.23
N ARG A 34 3.12 -2.55 -11.74
CA ARG A 34 2.95 -2.79 -13.18
C ARG A 34 1.61 -2.28 -13.72
N ILE A 35 0.63 -2.05 -12.85
CA ILE A 35 -0.71 -1.59 -13.22
C ILE A 35 -0.84 -0.06 -13.03
N TYR A 36 -2.00 0.51 -13.34
CA TYR A 36 -2.27 1.94 -13.13
C TYR A 36 -1.92 2.35 -11.68
N PRO A 37 -1.48 3.58 -11.39
CA PRO A 37 -1.24 4.73 -12.25
C PRO A 37 0.18 4.85 -12.81
N ARG A 38 1.16 4.12 -12.24
CA ARG A 38 2.61 4.29 -12.52
C ARG A 38 3.08 5.73 -12.31
N ASP A 39 2.59 6.37 -11.26
CA ASP A 39 2.89 7.76 -10.97
C ASP A 39 4.19 7.87 -10.16
N HIS A 40 5.32 7.86 -10.87
CA HIS A 40 6.65 7.91 -10.26
C HIS A 40 6.86 9.13 -9.36
N LYS A 41 6.20 10.26 -9.67
CA LYS A 41 6.37 11.48 -8.88
C LYS A 41 5.60 11.40 -7.56
N ALA A 42 4.40 10.83 -7.59
CA ALA A 42 3.64 10.56 -6.38
C ALA A 42 4.36 9.53 -5.49
N ALA A 43 4.95 8.49 -6.09
CA ALA A 43 5.64 7.42 -5.37
C ALA A 43 6.81 7.90 -4.48
N GLU A 44 7.42 9.05 -4.81
CA GLU A 44 8.44 9.70 -3.97
C GLU A 44 7.90 10.14 -2.59
N GLY A 45 6.58 10.33 -2.47
CA GLY A 45 5.88 10.70 -1.24
C GLY A 45 5.56 9.52 -0.33
N ILE A 46 5.79 8.27 -0.78
CA ILE A 46 5.49 7.09 0.03
C ILE A 46 6.57 6.91 1.09
N SER A 47 6.18 6.90 2.37
CA SER A 47 7.12 6.68 3.48
C SER A 47 7.66 5.25 3.48
N ARG A 48 6.82 4.27 3.14
CA ARG A 48 7.20 2.86 2.96
C ARG A 48 6.48 2.25 1.76
N SER A 49 7.14 2.29 0.61
CA SER A 49 6.66 1.64 -0.62
C SER A 49 6.99 0.15 -0.63
N VAL A 50 5.97 -0.70 -0.80
CA VAL A 50 6.10 -2.16 -0.88
C VAL A 50 5.56 -2.63 -2.23
N HIS A 51 6.45 -2.99 -3.15
CA HIS A 51 6.03 -3.50 -4.44
C HIS A 51 5.78 -5.01 -4.38
N VAL A 52 4.63 -5.43 -4.87
CA VAL A 52 4.28 -6.86 -5.09
C VAL A 52 4.28 -7.19 -6.58
N GLY A 53 4.47 -8.47 -6.91
CA GLY A 53 4.43 -8.95 -8.29
C GLY A 53 3.00 -9.19 -8.76
N SER A 54 2.79 -9.20 -10.07
CA SER A 54 1.54 -9.74 -10.62
C SER A 54 1.36 -11.19 -10.18
N MET A 55 0.13 -11.58 -9.85
CA MET A 55 -0.24 -12.89 -9.32
C MET A 55 0.41 -13.23 -7.97
N THR A 56 0.87 -12.22 -7.21
CA THR A 56 1.30 -12.45 -5.83
C THR A 56 0.10 -12.95 -5.01
N SER A 57 0.29 -14.10 -4.35
CA SER A 57 -0.72 -14.75 -3.50
C SER A 57 -0.50 -14.50 -2.02
N ASP A 58 -1.48 -14.92 -1.21
CA ASP A 58 -1.60 -14.67 0.23
C ASP A 58 -0.30 -14.80 1.01
N ARG A 59 0.42 -15.91 0.84
CA ARG A 59 1.61 -16.20 1.66
C ARG A 59 2.69 -15.14 1.49
N GLU A 60 2.94 -14.71 0.26
CA GLU A 60 3.93 -13.68 0.01
C GLU A 60 3.41 -12.31 0.42
N TYR A 61 2.17 -12.00 0.06
CA TYR A 61 1.52 -10.73 0.37
C TYR A 61 1.47 -10.47 1.88
N LEU A 62 0.90 -11.39 2.65
CA LEU A 62 0.76 -11.28 4.11
C LEU A 62 2.11 -11.24 4.81
N ARG A 63 3.14 -11.94 4.29
CA ARG A 63 4.51 -11.84 4.82
C ARG A 63 5.06 -10.42 4.64
N LEU A 64 4.89 -9.83 3.47
CA LEU A 64 5.35 -8.46 3.18
C LEU A 64 4.56 -7.43 3.98
N LEU A 65 3.23 -7.53 4.01
CA LEU A 65 2.35 -6.66 4.77
C LEU A 65 2.71 -6.69 6.26
N LYS A 66 2.74 -7.88 6.88
CA LYS A 66 3.05 -8.03 8.31
C LYS A 66 4.41 -7.43 8.68
N LYS A 67 5.45 -7.70 7.86
CA LYS A 67 6.80 -7.17 8.07
C LYS A 67 6.80 -5.65 8.03
N ASN A 68 6.21 -5.07 6.98
CA ASN A 68 6.28 -3.64 6.72
C ASN A 68 5.34 -2.82 7.63
N LEU A 69 4.17 -3.36 7.97
CA LEU A 69 3.27 -2.76 8.94
C LEU A 69 3.92 -2.70 10.34
N SER A 70 4.50 -3.81 10.79
CA SER A 70 5.19 -3.86 12.09
C SER A 70 6.35 -2.86 12.16
N ALA A 71 7.15 -2.77 11.09
CA ALA A 71 8.24 -1.80 11.00
C ALA A 71 7.73 -0.35 11.01
N SER A 72 6.67 -0.05 10.26
CA SER A 72 6.08 1.29 10.18
C SER A 72 5.54 1.74 11.53
N LEU A 73 4.82 0.88 12.26
CA LEU A 73 4.28 1.20 13.59
C LEU A 73 5.38 1.35 14.65
N ALA A 74 6.50 0.64 14.50
CA ALA A 74 7.65 0.81 15.38
C ALA A 74 8.31 2.17 15.16
N GLU A 75 8.49 2.56 13.89
CA GLU A 75 9.16 3.79 13.43
C GLU A 75 8.32 5.05 13.66
N PHE A 76 7.03 5.01 13.32
CA PHE A 76 6.15 6.18 13.32
C PHE A 76 5.10 6.12 14.44
N LYS A 77 5.25 7.00 15.43
CA LYS A 77 4.28 7.14 16.53
C LYS A 77 3.06 7.94 16.07
N CYS A 78 2.08 7.25 15.52
CA CYS A 78 0.76 7.79 15.18
C CYS A 78 -0.29 7.53 16.27
N SER A 79 -1.34 8.34 16.25
CA SER A 79 -2.54 8.18 17.10
C SER A 79 -3.78 7.75 16.32
N LEU A 80 -3.67 7.69 14.99
CA LEU A 80 -4.74 7.32 14.07
C LEU A 80 -4.14 6.52 12.91
N VAL A 81 -4.85 5.47 12.50
CA VAL A 81 -4.56 4.71 11.28
C VAL A 81 -5.79 4.77 10.39
N LEU A 82 -5.60 5.15 9.13
CA LEU A 82 -6.57 5.03 8.06
C LEU A 82 -6.19 3.80 7.24
N TYR A 83 -7.13 2.88 7.08
CA TYR A 83 -6.94 1.66 6.31
C TYR A 83 -7.76 1.75 5.03
N ASN A 84 -7.10 1.89 3.88
CA ASN A 84 -7.75 1.87 2.58
C ASN A 84 -7.84 0.42 2.11
N ALA A 85 -9.04 -0.16 2.20
CA ALA A 85 -9.30 -1.57 1.95
C ALA A 85 -9.77 -1.81 0.50
N GLY A 86 -8.92 -1.48 -0.48
CA GLY A 86 -9.19 -1.82 -1.88
C GLY A 86 -9.32 -3.33 -2.06
N THR A 87 -10.35 -3.75 -2.80
CA THR A 87 -10.68 -5.18 -3.00
C THR A 87 -10.32 -5.69 -4.39
N ASP A 88 -9.80 -4.81 -5.24
CA ASP A 88 -9.27 -5.18 -6.56
C ASP A 88 -7.96 -5.98 -6.47
N SER A 89 -7.42 -6.18 -5.27
CA SER A 89 -6.32 -7.10 -5.00
C SER A 89 -6.75 -8.57 -4.90
N LEU A 90 -8.05 -8.87 -4.88
CA LEU A 90 -8.57 -10.23 -4.78
C LEU A 90 -8.40 -11.03 -6.08
N GLU A 91 -8.29 -12.35 -5.94
CA GLU A 91 -8.28 -13.31 -7.05
C GLU A 91 -9.50 -13.07 -7.96
N GLY A 92 -9.24 -13.03 -9.27
CA GLY A 92 -10.28 -12.86 -10.28
C GLY A 92 -10.66 -11.40 -10.56
N ASP A 93 -10.11 -10.42 -9.85
CA ASP A 93 -10.27 -9.01 -10.22
C ASP A 93 -9.66 -8.76 -11.62
N PRO A 94 -10.39 -8.11 -12.56
CA PRO A 94 -9.93 -7.94 -13.93
C PRO A 94 -8.80 -6.91 -14.11
N LEU A 95 -8.49 -6.10 -13.09
CA LEU A 95 -7.57 -4.95 -13.19
C LEU A 95 -6.39 -5.02 -12.22
N GLY A 96 -6.58 -5.50 -10.98
CA GLY A 96 -5.55 -5.48 -9.95
C GLY A 96 -4.41 -6.49 -10.14
N CYS A 97 -4.65 -7.57 -10.89
CA CYS A 97 -3.61 -8.55 -11.24
C CYS A 97 -2.86 -9.12 -10.03
N LEU A 98 -3.56 -9.33 -8.92
CA LEU A 98 -3.10 -10.06 -7.73
C LEU A 98 -3.96 -11.33 -7.55
N ASP A 99 -3.54 -12.20 -6.63
CA ASP A 99 -4.13 -13.53 -6.45
C ASP A 99 -4.44 -13.77 -4.97
N LEU A 100 -5.10 -12.79 -4.35
CA LEU A 100 -5.42 -12.85 -2.92
C LEU A 100 -6.78 -13.50 -2.68
N SER A 101 -6.84 -14.41 -1.72
CA SER A 101 -8.13 -14.92 -1.24
C SER A 101 -8.87 -13.88 -0.38
N GLU A 102 -10.13 -14.16 -0.06
CA GLU A 102 -10.92 -13.32 0.83
C GLU A 102 -10.47 -13.41 2.31
N GLU A 103 -9.69 -14.44 2.67
CA GLU A 103 -9.24 -14.78 4.04
C GLU A 103 -7.90 -14.17 4.49
#